data_AF-A0A7W6JFR1-F1
#
_entry.id   AF-A0A7W6JFR1-F1
#
_cell.length_a   1.000
_cell.length_b   1.000
_cell.length_c   1.000
_cell.angle_alpha   90.00
_cell.angle_beta   90.00
_cell.angle_gamma   90.00
#
_symmetry.space_group_name_H-M   'P 1'
#
loop_
_entity.id
_entity.type
_entity.pdbx_description
1 polymer ?
#
loop_
_entity_poly.entity_id
_entity_poly.type
_entity_poly.pdbx_seq_one_letter_code
_entity_poly.pdbx_strand_id
1 'polypeptide(L)'
;MAPRLKVFTWSDGFHAFTVAAGSRPKALAAWGIKRDIFTDGLAHELEEGPDYDAALADPGQVIERGVAIDIDKVSRRPSPKKKAGPSHAAREKVRALEAELHDLDQTQAEARADLEAEAQRIAAELNAMTKAHDRERDRLTARLKQARAKVQDA
;
A
#
# COMPACT_ATOMS: atom_id res chain seq x y z
N MET A 1 -17.02 13.07 53.41
CA MET A 1 -17.32 11.62 53.41
C MET A 1 -16.27 10.92 52.58
N ALA A 2 -15.52 9.99 53.15
CA ALA A 2 -14.59 9.17 52.38
C ALA A 2 -15.38 8.32 51.37
N PRO A 3 -15.04 8.34 50.07
CA PRO A 3 -15.74 7.54 49.08
C PRO A 3 -15.56 6.04 49.40
N ARG A 4 -16.64 5.25 49.29
CA ARG A 4 -16.57 3.79 49.42
C ARG A 4 -15.52 3.26 48.44
N LEU A 5 -14.52 2.56 48.96
CA LEU A 5 -13.51 1.91 48.14
C LEU A 5 -14.17 0.75 47.40
N LYS A 6 -13.94 0.69 46.09
CA LYS A 6 -14.33 -0.40 45.21
C LYS A 6 -13.07 -1.12 44.77
N VAL A 7 -13.14 -2.44 44.64
CA VAL A 7 -12.01 -3.22 44.15
C VAL A 7 -12.20 -3.47 42.67
N PHE A 8 -11.17 -3.18 41.88
CA PHE A 8 -11.17 -3.41 40.45
C PHE A 8 -10.07 -4.41 40.12
N THR A 9 -10.33 -5.27 39.13
CA THR A 9 -9.37 -6.25 38.65
C THR A 9 -9.33 -6.29 37.13
N TRP A 10 -8.15 -6.55 36.57
CA TRP A 10 -7.91 -6.77 35.15
C TRP A 10 -6.79 -7.81 34.99
N SER A 11 -6.86 -8.62 33.94
CA SER A 11 -5.78 -9.54 33.57
C SER A 11 -5.28 -9.30 32.15
N ASP A 12 -3.96 -9.33 31.99
CA ASP A 12 -3.27 -9.32 30.70
C ASP A 12 -3.17 -10.73 30.05
N GLY A 13 -3.75 -11.73 30.72
CA GLY A 13 -3.67 -13.14 30.35
C GLY A 13 -2.62 -13.93 31.13
N PHE A 14 -1.67 -13.29 31.82
CA PHE A 14 -0.62 -13.96 32.59
C PHE A 14 -0.62 -13.53 34.06
N HIS A 15 -0.98 -12.27 34.31
CA HIS A 15 -1.07 -11.65 35.63
C HIS A 15 -2.46 -11.07 35.78
N ALA A 16 -3.00 -11.16 36.99
CA ALA A 16 -4.18 -10.42 37.42
C ALA A 16 -3.71 -9.29 38.32
N PHE A 17 -4.11 -8.07 37.98
CA PHE A 17 -3.82 -6.85 38.72
C PHE A 17 -5.08 -6.39 39.43
N THR A 18 -5.06 -6.39 40.75
CA THR A 18 -6.21 -6.01 41.58
C THR A 18 -5.85 -4.79 42.43
N VAL A 19 -6.75 -3.80 42.49
CA VAL A 19 -6.55 -2.56 43.27
C VAL A 19 -7.84 -2.08 43.91
N ALA A 20 -7.80 -1.63 45.16
CA ALA A 20 -8.90 -0.90 45.78
C ALA A 20 -8.77 0.60 45.49
N ALA A 21 -9.75 1.15 44.80
CA ALA A 21 -9.78 2.56 44.42
C ALA A 21 -11.18 3.16 44.58
N GLY A 22 -11.26 4.48 44.79
CA GLY A 22 -12.55 5.19 44.94
C GLY A 22 -13.34 5.37 43.64
N SER A 23 -12.76 5.05 42.47
CA SER A 23 -13.41 5.14 41.16
C SER A 23 -12.62 4.42 40.06
N ARG A 24 -13.27 4.10 38.93
CA ARG A 24 -12.63 3.46 37.75
C ARG A 24 -11.42 4.26 37.23
N PRO A 25 -11.47 5.60 37.07
CA PRO A 25 -10.30 6.36 36.63
C PRO A 25 -9.12 6.31 37.61
N LYS A 26 -9.38 6.19 38.91
CA LYS A 26 -8.32 6.03 39.92
C LYS A 26 -7.68 4.65 39.86
N ALA A 27 -8.45 3.61 39.56
CA ALA A 27 -7.92 2.27 39.31
C ALA A 27 -7.01 2.24 38.07
N LEU A 28 -7.45 2.87 36.96
CA LEU A 28 -6.63 3.00 35.75
C LEU A 28 -5.31 3.75 36.03
N ALA A 29 -5.37 4.83 36.83
CA ALA A 29 -4.18 5.57 37.23
C ALA A 29 -3.23 4.73 38.09
N ALA A 30 -3.76 3.93 39.02
CA ALA A 30 -2.96 3.03 39.84
C ALA A 30 -2.27 1.93 39.01
N TRP A 31 -2.93 1.43 37.96
CA TRP A 31 -2.34 0.49 36.99
C TRP A 31 -1.44 1.16 35.94
N GLY A 32 -1.37 2.50 35.89
CA GLY A 32 -0.59 3.24 34.90
C GLY A 32 -1.18 3.22 33.47
N ILE A 33 -2.47 2.90 33.32
CA ILE A 33 -3.13 2.75 32.02
C ILE A 33 -3.85 4.05 31.65
N LYS A 34 -3.51 4.61 30.48
CA LYS A 34 -4.17 5.82 29.97
C LYS A 34 -5.47 5.53 29.21
N ARG A 35 -5.62 4.32 28.66
CA ARG A 35 -6.80 3.88 27.91
C ARG A 35 -7.87 3.32 28.87
N ASP A 36 -9.14 3.61 28.58
CA ASP A 36 -10.24 3.03 29.33
C ASP A 36 -10.51 1.58 28.93
N ILE A 37 -9.89 0.65 29.65
CA ILE A 37 -10.02 -0.80 29.44
C ILE A 37 -11.29 -1.41 30.05
N PHE A 38 -12.08 -0.63 30.81
CA PHE A 38 -13.38 -1.09 31.29
C PHE A 38 -14.39 -1.16 30.13
N THR A 39 -14.31 -0.23 29.17
CA THR A 39 -15.18 -0.22 27.99
C THR A 39 -14.93 -1.43 27.07
N ASP A 40 -13.69 -1.92 27.00
CA ASP A 40 -13.31 -3.11 26.25
C ASP A 40 -13.71 -4.43 26.96
N GLY A 41 -14.28 -4.35 28.16
CA GLY A 41 -14.63 -5.50 29.00
C GLY A 41 -13.42 -6.24 29.57
N LEU A 42 -12.23 -5.64 29.52
CA LEU A 42 -11.00 -6.26 30.04
C LEU A 42 -10.91 -6.12 31.57
N ALA A 43 -11.36 -4.99 32.12
CA ALA A 43 -11.40 -4.75 33.56
C ALA A 43 -12.83 -4.86 34.12
N HIS A 44 -12.99 -5.43 35.32
CA HIS A 44 -14.27 -5.52 36.02
C HIS A 44 -14.14 -5.19 37.51
N GLU A 45 -15.27 -4.84 38.14
CA GLU A 45 -15.36 -4.65 39.59
C GLU A 45 -15.43 -6.03 40.25
N LEU A 46 -14.59 -6.25 41.26
CA LEU A 46 -14.56 -7.48 42.04
C LEU A 46 -15.35 -7.24 43.32
N GLU A 47 -16.32 -8.10 43.60
CA GLU A 47 -17.20 -7.95 44.78
C GLU A 47 -16.72 -8.77 45.98
N GLU A 48 -16.07 -9.91 45.75
CA GLU A 48 -15.67 -10.86 46.80
C GLU A 48 -14.42 -11.66 46.37
N GLY A 49 -13.58 -12.08 47.33
CA GLY A 49 -12.49 -13.03 47.08
C GLY A 49 -11.17 -12.68 47.79
N PRO A 50 -10.16 -13.57 47.72
CA PRO A 50 -8.89 -13.37 48.42
C PRO A 50 -8.10 -12.15 47.92
N ASP A 51 -8.27 -11.76 46.65
CA ASP A 51 -7.67 -10.55 46.10
C ASP A 51 -8.46 -9.28 46.48
N TYR A 52 -9.74 -9.42 46.83
CA TYR A 52 -10.59 -8.34 47.31
C TYR A 52 -10.17 -7.89 48.71
N ASP A 53 -10.03 -8.85 49.63
CA ASP A 53 -9.63 -8.57 51.02
C ASP A 53 -8.22 -7.99 51.10
N ALA A 54 -7.31 -8.52 50.30
CA ALA A 54 -5.94 -8.04 50.23
C ALA A 54 -5.88 -6.60 49.65
N ALA A 55 -6.66 -6.29 48.62
CA ALA A 55 -6.69 -4.95 48.03
C ALA A 55 -7.34 -3.92 48.98
N LEU A 56 -8.29 -4.33 49.81
CA LEU A 56 -8.89 -3.47 50.84
C LEU A 56 -7.95 -3.18 52.01
N ALA A 57 -7.03 -4.10 52.34
CA ALA A 57 -6.05 -3.90 53.39
C ALA A 57 -5.05 -2.78 53.05
N ASP A 58 -4.66 -2.66 51.77
CA ASP A 58 -3.73 -1.63 51.28
C ASP A 58 -4.31 -0.83 50.09
N PRO A 59 -5.17 0.17 50.35
CA PRO A 59 -5.82 0.94 49.29
C PRO A 59 -4.84 1.69 48.39
N GLY A 60 -5.05 1.58 47.07
CA GLY A 60 -4.22 2.23 46.06
C GLY A 60 -2.94 1.48 45.70
N GLN A 61 -2.61 0.38 46.40
CA GLN A 61 -1.54 -0.53 45.98
C GLN A 61 -2.09 -1.59 45.03
N VAL A 62 -1.35 -1.84 43.95
CA VAL A 62 -1.71 -2.87 42.97
C VAL A 62 -1.16 -4.21 43.46
N ILE A 63 -2.05 -5.18 43.60
CA ILE A 63 -1.70 -6.57 43.90
C ILE A 63 -1.58 -7.30 42.57
N GLU A 64 -0.38 -7.81 42.31
CA GLU A 64 -0.07 -8.61 41.13
C GLU A 64 -0.08 -10.10 41.52
N ARG A 65 -0.97 -10.87 40.91
CA ARG A 65 -1.01 -12.34 41.06
C ARG A 65 -0.79 -13.00 39.71
N GLY A 66 0.18 -13.91 39.63
CA GLY A 66 0.34 -14.79 38.46
C GLY A 66 -0.89 -15.69 38.30
N VAL A 67 -1.56 -15.61 37.17
CA VAL A 67 -2.68 -16.49 36.82
C VAL A 67 -2.08 -17.78 36.27
N ALA A 68 -2.19 -18.87 37.02
CA ALA A 68 -1.91 -20.19 36.48
C ALA A 68 -2.99 -20.52 35.44
N ILE A 69 -2.72 -20.26 34.16
CA ILE A 69 -3.62 -20.62 33.07
C ILE A 69 -3.60 -22.15 32.95
N ASP A 70 -4.74 -22.77 33.20
CA ASP A 70 -4.98 -24.16 32.88
C ASP A 70 -5.05 -24.28 31.35
N ILE A 71 -3.92 -24.63 30.71
CA ILE A 71 -3.76 -24.67 29.24
C ILE A 71 -4.84 -25.55 28.58
N ASP A 72 -5.37 -26.53 29.30
CA ASP A 72 -6.44 -27.42 28.85
C ASP A 72 -7.81 -26.74 28.68
N LYS A 73 -8.02 -25.54 29.25
CA LYS A 73 -9.30 -24.79 29.13
C LYS A 73 -9.29 -23.68 28.09
N VAL A 74 -8.16 -23.44 27.41
CA VAL A 74 -8.08 -22.42 26.35
C VAL A 74 -8.68 -22.99 25.06
N SER A 75 -9.94 -22.64 24.78
CA SER A 75 -10.59 -23.07 23.54
C SER A 75 -9.88 -22.52 22.31
N ARG A 76 -9.60 -23.41 21.35
CA ARG A 76 -8.90 -23.09 20.10
C ARG A 76 -9.77 -22.13 19.27
N ARG A 77 -9.24 -20.95 18.96
CA ARG A 77 -9.87 -19.99 18.03
C ARG A 77 -10.10 -20.68 16.67
N PRO A 78 -11.32 -20.63 16.08
CA PRO A 78 -11.58 -21.28 14.81
C PRO A 78 -10.71 -20.70 13.70
N SER A 79 -10.11 -21.59 12.90
CA SER A 79 -9.27 -21.20 11.76
C SER A 79 -10.05 -20.33 10.78
N PRO A 80 -9.43 -19.26 10.23
CA PRO A 80 -10.10 -18.39 9.26
C PRO A 80 -10.50 -19.19 8.02
N LYS A 81 -11.75 -19.00 7.56
CA LYS A 81 -12.27 -19.67 6.35
C LYS A 81 -11.41 -19.28 5.14
N LYS A 82 -10.94 -20.27 4.36
CA LYS A 82 -10.21 -20.04 3.12
C LYS A 82 -11.08 -19.19 2.17
N LYS A 83 -10.53 -18.08 1.66
CA LYS A 83 -11.22 -17.24 0.69
C LYS A 83 -11.45 -18.04 -0.60
N ALA A 84 -12.67 -17.99 -1.12
CA ALA A 84 -12.99 -18.62 -2.40
C ALA A 84 -12.14 -17.97 -3.51
N GLY A 85 -11.70 -18.78 -4.47
CA GLY A 85 -10.94 -18.30 -5.62
C GLY A 85 -11.76 -17.39 -6.55
N PRO A 86 -11.12 -16.80 -7.58
CA PRO A 86 -11.79 -15.91 -8.53
C PRO A 86 -12.98 -16.59 -9.20
N SER A 87 -14.09 -15.87 -9.33
CA SER A 87 -15.30 -16.37 -9.97
C SER A 87 -15.07 -16.64 -11.47
N HIS A 88 -15.92 -17.49 -12.06
CA HIS A 88 -15.90 -17.75 -13.51
C HIS A 88 -16.04 -16.46 -14.33
N ALA A 89 -16.96 -15.59 -13.94
CA ALA A 89 -17.18 -14.29 -14.58
C ALA A 89 -15.93 -13.40 -14.54
N ALA A 90 -15.17 -13.43 -13.44
CA ALA A 90 -13.91 -12.69 -13.37
C ALA A 90 -12.87 -13.21 -14.37
N ARG A 91 -12.80 -14.53 -14.57
CA ARG A 91 -11.88 -15.15 -15.54
C ARG A 91 -12.28 -14.85 -16.99
N GLU A 92 -13.57 -14.88 -17.31
CA GLU A 92 -14.05 -14.49 -18.64
C GLU A 92 -13.75 -13.02 -18.94
N LYS A 93 -13.95 -12.14 -17.94
CA LYS A 93 -13.63 -10.72 -18.10
C LYS A 93 -12.14 -10.51 -18.38
N VAL A 94 -11.26 -11.24 -17.71
CA VAL A 94 -9.82 -11.18 -18.00
C VAL A 94 -9.53 -11.61 -19.43
N ARG A 95 -10.07 -12.75 -19.88
CA ARG A 95 -9.88 -13.22 -21.27
C ARG A 95 -10.36 -12.21 -22.31
N ALA A 96 -11.52 -11.60 -22.08
CA ALA A 96 -12.08 -10.60 -22.98
C ALA A 96 -11.18 -9.36 -23.07
N LEU A 97 -10.67 -8.88 -21.93
CA LEU A 97 -9.76 -7.74 -21.89
C LEU A 97 -8.39 -8.05 -22.50
N GLU A 98 -7.89 -9.28 -22.33
CA GLU A 98 -6.65 -9.73 -22.98
C GLU A 98 -6.80 -9.76 -24.51
N ALA A 99 -7.95 -10.23 -25.03
CA ALA A 99 -8.24 -10.20 -26.46
C ALA A 99 -8.36 -8.76 -26.98
N GLU A 100 -9.09 -7.90 -26.28
CA GLU A 100 -9.22 -6.48 -26.66
C GLU A 100 -7.88 -5.75 -26.65
N LEU A 101 -7.01 -6.05 -25.67
CA LEU A 101 -5.66 -5.49 -25.62
C LEU A 101 -4.80 -5.97 -26.79
N HIS A 102 -4.87 -7.26 -27.11
CA HIS A 102 -4.15 -7.82 -28.26
C HIS A 102 -4.59 -7.17 -29.58
N ASP A 103 -5.89 -7.00 -29.80
CA ASP A 103 -6.43 -6.39 -31.01
C ASP A 103 -6.03 -4.89 -31.12
N LEU A 104 -6.01 -4.18 -29.99
CA LEU A 104 -5.54 -2.80 -29.91
C LEU A 104 -4.06 -2.69 -30.30
N ASP A 105 -3.21 -3.56 -29.72
CA ASP A 105 -1.78 -3.58 -29.99
C ASP A 105 -1.49 -3.93 -31.45
N GLN A 106 -2.23 -4.89 -32.01
CA GLN A 106 -2.10 -5.28 -33.42
C GLN A 106 -2.49 -4.12 -34.35
N THR A 107 -3.62 -3.47 -34.09
CA THR A 107 -4.08 -2.31 -34.87
C THR A 107 -3.04 -1.18 -34.85
N GLN A 108 -2.47 -0.91 -33.67
CA GLN A 108 -1.42 0.10 -33.55
C GLN A 108 -0.16 -0.29 -34.33
N ALA A 109 0.25 -1.57 -34.26
CA ALA A 109 1.43 -2.06 -34.98
C ALA A 109 1.28 -1.93 -36.49
N GLU A 110 0.11 -2.28 -37.04
CA GLU A 110 -0.21 -2.13 -38.46
C GLU A 110 -0.18 -0.66 -38.89
N ALA A 111 -0.88 0.22 -38.17
CA ALA A 111 -0.88 1.66 -38.46
C ALA A 111 0.53 2.27 -38.38
N ARG A 112 1.35 1.82 -37.43
CA ARG A 112 2.74 2.26 -37.29
C ARG A 112 3.61 1.79 -38.46
N ALA A 113 3.44 0.54 -38.91
CA ALA A 113 4.17 0.01 -40.06
C ALA A 113 3.87 0.79 -41.35
N ASP A 114 2.60 1.16 -41.57
CA ASP A 114 2.20 1.97 -42.72
C ASP A 114 2.83 3.37 -42.70
N LEU A 115 2.84 4.02 -41.53
CA LEU A 115 3.47 5.33 -41.36
C LEU A 115 5.00 5.26 -41.51
N GLU A 116 5.64 4.20 -41.02
CA GLU A 116 7.08 3.98 -41.21
C GLU A 116 7.43 3.77 -42.69
N ALA A 117 6.60 3.01 -43.43
CA ALA A 117 6.77 2.84 -44.87
C ALA A 117 6.65 4.18 -45.61
N GLU A 118 5.67 5.02 -45.25
CA GLU A 118 5.53 6.36 -45.83
C GLU A 118 6.72 7.25 -45.49
N ALA A 119 7.18 7.25 -44.23
CA ALA A 119 8.36 8.00 -43.82
C ALA A 119 9.62 7.58 -44.61
N GLN A 120 9.79 6.29 -44.90
CA GLN A 120 10.87 5.79 -45.73
C GLN A 120 10.76 6.27 -47.18
N ARG A 121 9.56 6.30 -47.76
CA ARG A 121 9.32 6.86 -49.10
C ARG A 121 9.70 8.33 -49.16
N ILE A 122 9.21 9.14 -48.22
CA ILE A 122 9.51 10.57 -48.13
C ILE A 122 11.02 10.79 -47.94
N ALA A 123 11.68 10.00 -47.09
CA ALA A 123 13.12 10.10 -46.88
C ALA A 123 13.91 9.77 -48.17
N ALA A 124 13.48 8.77 -48.93
CA ALA A 124 14.08 8.44 -50.22
C ALA A 124 13.91 9.56 -51.25
N GLU A 125 12.72 10.17 -51.31
CA GLU A 125 12.43 11.32 -52.18
C GLU A 125 13.27 12.54 -51.81
N LEU A 126 13.36 12.90 -50.52
CA LEU A 126 14.21 13.97 -50.03
C LEU A 126 15.68 13.75 -50.40
N ASN A 127 16.18 12.53 -50.24
CA ASN A 127 17.54 12.18 -50.62
C ASN A 127 17.77 12.31 -52.13
N ALA A 128 16.82 11.88 -52.96
CA ALA A 128 16.90 12.01 -54.40
C ALA A 128 16.87 13.49 -54.84
N MET A 129 15.97 14.28 -54.27
CA MET A 129 15.86 15.72 -54.51
C MET A 129 17.15 16.45 -54.12
N THR A 130 17.69 16.15 -52.94
CA THR A 130 18.95 16.74 -52.45
C THR A 130 20.11 16.42 -53.38
N LYS A 131 20.28 15.15 -53.78
CA LYS A 131 21.31 14.75 -54.75
C LYS A 131 21.16 15.43 -56.10
N ALA A 132 19.93 15.60 -56.58
CA ALA A 132 19.67 16.30 -57.83
C ALA A 132 20.05 17.78 -57.73
N HIS A 133 19.68 18.43 -56.63
CA HIS A 133 20.04 19.82 -56.35
C HIS A 133 21.56 20.01 -56.28
N ASP A 134 22.26 19.16 -55.54
CA ASP A 134 23.72 19.23 -55.38
C ASP A 134 24.44 19.10 -56.73
N ARG A 135 24.01 18.15 -57.57
CA ARG A 135 24.56 17.99 -58.92
C ARG A 135 24.39 19.24 -59.79
N GLU A 136 23.20 19.83 -59.78
CA GLU A 136 22.94 21.03 -60.57
C GLU A 136 23.70 22.23 -60.00
N ARG A 137 23.79 22.35 -58.68
CA ARG A 137 24.60 23.36 -58.00
C ARG A 137 26.08 23.24 -58.39
N ASP A 138 26.64 22.04 -58.37
CA ASP A 138 28.03 21.79 -58.74
C ASP A 138 28.29 22.15 -60.21
N ARG A 139 27.36 21.75 -61.09
CA ARG A 139 27.41 22.10 -62.52
C ARG A 139 27.39 23.61 -62.74
N LEU A 140 26.47 24.32 -62.09
CA LEU A 140 26.36 25.77 -62.19
C LEU A 140 27.58 26.47 -61.60
N THR A 141 28.10 25.98 -60.48
CA THR A 141 29.32 26.50 -59.83
C THR A 141 30.53 26.34 -60.73
N ALA A 142 30.69 25.18 -61.39
CA ALA A 142 31.77 24.95 -62.36
C ALA A 142 31.66 25.89 -63.57
N ARG A 143 30.46 26.06 -64.13
CA ARG A 143 30.21 27.01 -65.23
C ARG A 143 30.49 28.45 -64.83
N LEU A 144 30.07 28.85 -63.62
CA LEU A 144 30.34 30.16 -63.06
C LEU A 144 31.85 30.41 -62.91
N LYS A 145 32.60 29.42 -62.41
CA LYS A 145 34.06 29.49 -62.30
C LYS A 145 34.72 29.69 -63.67
N GLN A 146 34.32 28.92 -64.68
CA GLN A 146 34.83 29.07 -66.04
C GLN A 146 34.50 30.44 -66.65
N ALA A 147 33.27 30.94 -66.45
CA ALA A 147 32.86 32.25 -66.94
C ALA A 147 33.66 33.38 -66.26
N ARG A 148 33.92 33.27 -64.95
CA ARG A 148 34.74 34.24 -64.20
C ARG A 148 36.19 34.28 -64.68
N ALA A 149 36.81 33.12 -64.92
CA ALA A 149 38.17 33.05 -65.45
C ALA A 149 38.29 33.78 -66.80
N LYS A 150 37.34 33.54 -67.72
CA LYS A 150 37.31 34.23 -69.03
C LYS A 150 37.19 35.75 -68.93
N VAL A 151 36.50 36.27 -67.92
CA VAL A 151 36.39 37.73 -67.70
C VAL A 151 37.68 38.31 -67.11
N GLN A 152 38.45 37.52 -66.36
CA GLN A 152 39.72 37.96 -65.77
C GLN A 152 40.90 37.89 -66.76
N ASP A 153 40.84 36.98 -67.73
CA ASP A 153 41.86 36.78 -68.77
C ASP A 153 41.67 37.67 -70.02
N ALA A 154 40.59 38.47 -70.08
CA ALA A 154 40.24 39.38 -71.19
C ALA A 154 40.53 40.84 -70.83
#